data_AF-A0A8H8IYW6-F1
#
_entry.id   AF-A0A8H8IYW6-F1
#
_cell.length_a   1.000
_cell.length_b   1.000
_cell.length_c   1.000
_cell.angle_alpha   90.00
_cell.angle_beta   90.00
_cell.angle_gamma   90.00
#
_symmetry.space_group_name_H-M   'P 1'
#
loop_
_entity.id
_entity.type
_entity.pdbx_description
1 polymer ?
#
loop_
_entity_poly.entity_id
_entity_poly.type
_entity_poly.pdbx_seq_one_letter_code
_entity_poly.pdbx_strand_id
1 'polypeptide(L)'
;MQAPHDYHHTRASVPKSMFDIKGLDYLLDQSISYPSIHTAVISDLSGATLTFVDTFDATSEAQNRRVRIVAALGTDAWRESVTSHLVRETGLSADDSGSATAMGRVECEFGRVLTLPVHGEKIEALDPILLVTLNGTADASWSSLQEKGCAVVEHLSSSIASIGDELKNSQTPPIMKYTQPRGR
;
A
#
# COMPACT_ATOMS: atom_id res chain seq x y z
N MET A 1 47.40 -19.11 39.29
CA MET A 1 47.30 -18.41 37.99
C MET A 1 46.65 -19.36 37.01
N GLN A 2 45.35 -19.19 36.74
CA GLN A 2 44.59 -19.95 35.74
C GLN A 2 43.75 -18.94 34.95
N ALA A 3 43.87 -18.98 33.62
CA ALA A 3 43.29 -18.03 32.67
C ALA A 3 41.76 -18.18 32.51
N PRO A 4 41.05 -17.15 32.04
CA PRO A 4 39.59 -17.17 31.91
C PRO A 4 39.14 -17.90 30.63
N HIS A 5 37.98 -18.56 30.73
CA HIS A 5 37.26 -19.14 29.58
C HIS A 5 36.54 -18.04 28.79
N ASP A 6 36.97 -17.83 27.55
CA ASP A 6 36.26 -16.99 26.58
C ASP A 6 34.97 -17.67 26.12
N TYR A 7 33.84 -17.06 26.45
CA TYR A 7 32.54 -17.38 25.87
C TYR A 7 32.44 -16.72 24.49
N HIS A 8 32.57 -17.50 23.42
CA HIS A 8 32.15 -17.07 22.09
C HIS A 8 30.62 -17.01 22.04
N HIS A 9 30.10 -15.80 22.14
CA HIS A 9 28.73 -15.46 21.80
C HIS A 9 28.55 -15.60 20.29
N THR A 10 28.03 -16.73 19.83
CA THR A 10 27.56 -16.89 18.45
C THR A 10 26.31 -16.03 18.31
N ARG A 11 26.49 -14.80 17.82
CA ARG A 11 25.42 -13.86 17.50
C ARG A 11 24.56 -14.49 16.40
N ALA A 12 23.45 -15.10 16.78
CA ALA A 12 22.46 -15.61 15.84
C ALA A 12 22.03 -14.44 14.95
N SER A 13 22.32 -14.56 13.66
CA SER A 13 21.80 -13.67 12.63
C SER A 13 20.28 -13.80 12.66
N VAL A 14 19.59 -12.75 13.09
CA VAL A 14 18.14 -12.65 12.98
C VAL A 14 17.80 -12.80 11.49
N PRO A 15 16.91 -13.72 11.10
CA PRO A 15 16.48 -13.81 9.72
C PRO A 15 15.80 -12.49 9.36
N LYS A 16 16.35 -11.80 8.36
CA LYS A 16 15.74 -10.64 7.72
C LYS A 16 14.35 -11.10 7.26
N SER A 17 13.29 -10.59 7.87
CA SER A 17 11.91 -10.95 7.53
C SER A 17 11.68 -10.62 6.06
N MET A 18 11.78 -11.63 5.21
CA MET A 18 11.57 -11.49 3.78
C MET A 18 10.06 -11.40 3.57
N PHE A 19 9.60 -10.28 3.04
CA PHE A 19 8.22 -10.07 2.63
C PHE A 19 7.80 -11.21 1.68
N ASP A 20 6.89 -12.10 2.11
CA ASP A 20 6.52 -13.27 1.31
C ASP A 20 5.50 -12.88 0.24
N ILE A 21 5.99 -12.75 -0.99
CA ILE A 21 5.21 -12.40 -2.18
C ILE A 21 4.08 -13.44 -2.41
N LYS A 22 4.28 -14.71 -2.07
CA LYS A 22 3.22 -15.73 -2.24
C LYS A 22 2.06 -15.54 -1.27
N GLY A 23 2.34 -15.06 -0.06
CA GLY A 23 1.31 -14.67 0.90
C GLY A 23 0.48 -13.49 0.41
N LEU A 24 1.10 -12.58 -0.36
CA LEU A 24 0.48 -11.38 -0.90
C LEU A 24 -0.55 -11.70 -1.99
N ASP A 25 -0.20 -12.61 -2.91
CA ASP A 25 -1.12 -13.03 -3.97
C ASP A 25 -2.33 -13.77 -3.39
N TYR A 26 -2.13 -14.62 -2.38
CA TYR A 26 -3.24 -15.29 -1.67
C TYR A 26 -4.15 -14.27 -0.96
N LEU A 27 -3.57 -13.25 -0.31
CA LEU A 27 -4.33 -12.21 0.36
C LEU A 27 -5.19 -11.41 -0.63
N LEU A 28 -4.63 -11.05 -1.79
CA LEU A 28 -5.37 -10.34 -2.83
C LEU A 28 -6.47 -11.21 -3.44
N ASP A 29 -6.23 -12.50 -3.63
CA ASP A 29 -7.25 -13.44 -4.12
C ASP A 29 -8.47 -13.50 -3.18
N GLN A 30 -8.26 -13.43 -1.86
CA GLN A 30 -9.35 -13.38 -0.87
C GLN A 30 -10.18 -12.08 -0.92
N SER A 31 -9.61 -11.00 -1.45
CA SER A 31 -10.29 -9.73 -1.66
C SER A 31 -11.23 -9.76 -2.87
N ILE A 32 -10.99 -10.67 -3.80
CA ILE A 32 -11.84 -10.88 -4.97
C ILE A 32 -13.16 -11.51 -4.51
N SER A 33 -14.25 -11.07 -5.13
CA SER A 33 -15.59 -11.59 -4.92
C SER A 33 -16.32 -11.53 -6.25
N TYR A 34 -15.88 -12.40 -7.16
CA TYR A 34 -16.39 -12.44 -8.52
C TYR A 34 -17.89 -12.78 -8.54
N PRO A 35 -18.71 -12.11 -9.38
CA PRO A 35 -18.33 -11.10 -10.37
C PRO A 35 -18.25 -9.67 -9.83
N SER A 36 -18.60 -9.42 -8.57
CA SER A 36 -18.78 -8.08 -8.02
C SER A 36 -17.47 -7.32 -7.81
N ILE A 37 -16.43 -7.96 -7.26
CA ILE A 37 -15.08 -7.39 -7.10
C ILE A 37 -14.14 -8.27 -7.89
N HIS A 38 -13.50 -7.72 -8.90
CA HIS A 38 -12.82 -8.51 -9.93
C HIS A 38 -11.34 -8.18 -10.07
N THR A 39 -10.88 -7.04 -9.53
CA THR A 39 -9.48 -6.63 -9.57
C THR A 39 -9.05 -6.10 -8.20
N ALA A 40 -7.86 -6.47 -7.77
CA ALA A 40 -7.21 -5.94 -6.58
C ALA A 40 -5.75 -5.63 -6.89
N VAL A 41 -5.26 -4.47 -6.46
CA VAL A 41 -3.93 -3.96 -6.79
C VAL A 41 -3.26 -3.43 -5.53
N ILE A 42 -1.99 -3.77 -5.35
CA ILE A 42 -1.12 -3.12 -4.37
C ILE A 42 -0.14 -2.25 -5.13
N SER A 43 -0.05 -0.99 -4.77
CA SER A 43 0.87 -0.02 -5.37
C SER A 43 1.63 0.76 -4.32
N ASP A 44 2.72 1.37 -4.75
CA ASP A 44 3.34 2.46 -4.00
C ASP A 44 2.52 3.77 -4.13
N LEU A 45 3.00 4.83 -3.47
CA LEU A 45 2.35 6.14 -3.50
C LEU A 45 2.46 6.85 -4.86
N SER A 46 3.34 6.41 -5.75
CA SER A 46 3.44 6.94 -7.12
C SER A 46 2.41 6.32 -8.06
N GLY A 47 1.73 5.25 -7.62
CA GLY A 47 0.82 4.44 -8.43
C GLY A 47 1.53 3.30 -9.16
N ALA A 48 2.82 3.03 -8.87
CA ALA A 48 3.53 1.91 -9.45
C ALA A 48 3.03 0.60 -8.81
N THR A 49 2.52 -0.31 -9.64
CA THR A 49 1.99 -1.60 -9.21
C THR A 49 3.10 -2.51 -8.70
N LEU A 50 2.93 -3.04 -7.49
CA LEU A 50 3.80 -4.05 -6.89
C LEU A 50 3.30 -5.47 -7.18
N THR A 51 2.00 -5.71 -6.98
CA THR A 51 1.31 -6.94 -7.37
C THR A 51 -0.17 -6.66 -7.61
N PHE A 52 -0.85 -7.57 -8.30
CA PHE A 52 -2.28 -7.49 -8.56
C PHE A 52 -2.89 -8.87 -8.77
N VAL A 53 -4.20 -8.96 -8.55
CA VAL A 53 -5.06 -10.05 -9.00
C VAL A 53 -6.13 -9.44 -9.89
N ASP A 54 -6.34 -10.00 -11.08
CA ASP A 54 -7.38 -9.55 -12.02
C ASP A 54 -8.05 -10.76 -12.67
N THR A 55 -9.37 -10.85 -12.56
CA THR A 55 -10.16 -12.02 -12.98
C THR A 55 -10.64 -11.97 -14.44
N PHE A 56 -10.41 -10.87 -15.15
CA PHE A 56 -10.77 -10.77 -16.56
C PHE A 56 -9.89 -11.69 -17.43
N ASP A 57 -10.53 -12.51 -18.25
CA ASP A 57 -9.87 -13.27 -19.30
C ASP A 57 -9.49 -12.33 -20.47
N ALA A 58 -8.25 -11.86 -20.45
CA ALA A 58 -7.72 -10.91 -21.42
C ALA A 58 -6.24 -11.22 -21.72
N THR A 59 -5.74 -10.72 -22.85
CA THR A 59 -4.30 -10.75 -23.14
C THR A 59 -3.52 -10.05 -22.02
N SER A 60 -2.32 -10.52 -21.70
CA SER A 60 -1.48 -9.94 -20.66
C SER A 60 -1.26 -8.43 -20.83
N GLU A 61 -1.12 -7.93 -22.07
CA GLU A 61 -0.99 -6.49 -22.35
C GLU A 61 -2.24 -5.69 -21.95
N ALA A 62 -3.43 -6.18 -22.31
CA ALA A 62 -4.69 -5.53 -21.98
C ALA A 62 -4.97 -5.57 -20.46
N GLN A 63 -4.66 -6.69 -19.81
CA GLN A 63 -4.76 -6.86 -18.35
C GLN A 63 -3.84 -5.86 -17.63
N ASN A 64 -2.55 -5.85 -18.01
CA ASN A 64 -1.56 -4.92 -17.44
C ASN A 64 -1.98 -3.45 -17.65
N ARG A 65 -2.51 -3.11 -18.82
CA ARG A 65 -3.02 -1.75 -19.09
C ARG A 65 -4.17 -1.40 -18.16
N ARG A 66 -5.15 -2.28 -17.99
CA ARG A 66 -6.31 -2.07 -17.10
C ARG A 66 -5.86 -1.87 -15.65
N VAL A 67 -4.99 -2.75 -15.14
CA VAL A 67 -4.46 -2.68 -13.77
C VAL A 67 -3.75 -1.35 -13.52
N ARG A 68 -2.91 -0.89 -14.46
CA ARG A 68 -2.24 0.42 -14.35
C ARG A 68 -3.23 1.58 -14.32
N ILE A 69 -4.29 1.53 -15.12
CA ILE A 69 -5.35 2.56 -15.11
C ILE A 69 -6.07 2.56 -13.76
N VAL A 70 -6.48 1.39 -13.25
CA VAL A 70 -7.15 1.25 -11.96
C VAL A 70 -6.27 1.78 -10.81
N ALA A 71 -4.99 1.42 -10.79
CA ALA A 71 -4.04 1.90 -9.78
C ALA A 71 -3.87 3.42 -9.82
N ALA A 72 -3.73 4.00 -11.02
CA ALA A 72 -3.60 5.44 -11.19
C ALA A 72 -4.86 6.19 -10.73
N LEU A 73 -6.05 5.76 -11.19
CA LEU A 73 -7.33 6.35 -10.78
C LEU A 73 -7.54 6.26 -9.27
N GLY A 74 -7.23 5.11 -8.68
CA GLY A 74 -7.33 4.88 -7.25
C GLY A 74 -6.41 5.79 -6.44
N THR A 75 -5.16 5.93 -6.89
CA THR A 75 -4.16 6.81 -6.27
C THR A 75 -4.60 8.27 -6.30
N ASP A 76 -5.10 8.75 -7.44
CA ASP A 76 -5.56 10.13 -7.58
C ASP A 76 -6.79 10.40 -6.70
N ALA A 77 -7.77 9.49 -6.69
CA ALA A 77 -8.95 9.61 -5.84
C ALA A 77 -8.59 9.61 -4.33
N TRP A 78 -7.58 8.84 -3.93
CA TRP A 78 -7.09 8.86 -2.54
C TRP A 78 -6.37 10.18 -2.21
N ARG A 79 -5.51 10.70 -3.09
CA ARG A 79 -4.85 12.00 -2.86
C ARG A 79 -5.85 13.14 -2.76
N GLU A 80 -6.91 13.11 -3.57
CA GLU A 80 -7.99 14.08 -3.50
C GLU A 80 -8.75 13.99 -2.18
N SER A 81 -9.02 12.78 -1.67
CA SER A 81 -9.70 12.60 -0.40
C SER A 81 -8.86 13.05 0.79
N VAL A 82 -7.55 12.80 0.77
CA VAL A 82 -6.58 13.33 1.75
C VAL A 82 -6.57 14.86 1.71
N THR A 83 -6.47 15.46 0.53
CA THR A 83 -6.45 16.92 0.38
C THR A 83 -7.74 17.54 0.92
N SER A 84 -8.88 16.94 0.60
CA SER A 84 -10.19 17.38 1.09
C SER A 84 -10.32 17.25 2.61
N HIS A 85 -9.74 16.20 3.21
CA HIS A 85 -9.70 16.00 4.66
C HIS A 85 -8.87 17.09 5.35
N LEU A 86 -7.67 17.37 4.83
CA LEU A 86 -6.79 18.41 5.36
C LEU A 86 -7.40 19.82 5.29
N VAL A 87 -8.13 20.13 4.22
CA VAL A 87 -8.85 21.41 4.09
C VAL A 87 -9.95 21.54 5.14
N ARG A 88 -10.62 20.44 5.51
CA ARG A 88 -11.64 20.45 6.57
C ARG A 88 -11.03 20.58 7.96
N GLU A 89 -9.91 19.91 8.23
CA GLU A 89 -9.24 19.98 9.53
C GLU A 89 -8.60 21.35 9.81
N THR A 90 -8.15 22.05 8.76
CA THR A 90 -7.63 23.43 8.89
C THR A 90 -8.73 24.50 8.98
N GLY A 91 -9.99 24.13 8.73
CA GLY A 91 -11.17 24.99 8.82
C GLY A 91 -12.06 24.67 10.02
N LEU A 92 -11.68 25.15 11.22
CA LEU A 92 -12.56 25.35 12.40
C LEU A 92 -13.76 24.39 12.54
N SER A 93 -13.53 23.08 12.71
CA SER A 93 -14.53 22.16 13.26
C SER A 93 -13.81 20.95 13.86
N ALA A 94 -13.53 21.05 15.15
CA ALA A 94 -13.20 19.90 15.99
C ALA A 94 -14.49 19.13 16.27
N ASP A 95 -14.97 18.37 15.29
CA ASP A 95 -15.94 17.31 15.57
C ASP A 95 -15.18 15.99 15.63
N ASP A 96 -15.12 15.47 16.85
CA ASP A 96 -14.51 14.22 17.30
C ASP A 96 -15.25 13.02 16.68
N SER A 97 -15.12 12.84 15.37
CA SER A 97 -15.59 11.64 14.67
C SER A 97 -14.36 10.83 14.29
N GLY A 98 -14.10 9.81 15.10
CA GLY A 98 -12.88 9.03 15.13
C GLY A 98 -12.26 8.74 13.76
N SER A 99 -10.99 9.13 13.61
CA SER A 99 -10.01 8.64 12.63
C SER A 99 -10.63 8.08 11.34
N ALA A 100 -11.37 8.92 10.61
CA ALA A 100 -11.87 8.56 9.30
C ALA A 100 -10.65 8.40 8.38
N THR A 101 -10.19 7.16 8.19
CA THR A 101 -9.05 6.87 7.32
C THR A 101 -9.40 7.39 5.92
N ALA A 102 -8.59 8.34 5.42
CA ALA A 102 -8.81 8.93 4.10
C ALA A 102 -8.79 7.82 3.05
N MET A 103 -9.93 7.58 2.42
CA MET A 103 -10.11 6.55 1.40
C MET A 103 -10.49 7.20 0.07
N GLY A 104 -9.91 6.72 -1.03
CA GLY A 104 -10.26 7.18 -2.37
C GLY A 104 -11.45 6.39 -2.89
N ARG A 105 -12.48 7.08 -3.41
CA ARG A 105 -13.64 6.45 -4.06
C ARG A 105 -13.91 7.11 -5.39
N VAL A 106 -14.02 6.33 -6.46
CA VAL A 106 -14.39 6.84 -7.78
C VAL A 106 -15.26 5.84 -8.54
N GLU A 107 -16.32 6.35 -9.17
CA GLU A 107 -17.13 5.62 -10.15
C GLU A 107 -16.69 6.01 -11.56
N CYS A 108 -16.42 5.03 -12.41
CA CYS A 108 -15.94 5.26 -13.78
C CYS A 108 -16.40 4.17 -14.74
N GLU A 109 -15.98 4.22 -16.00
CA GLU A 109 -16.30 3.19 -17.01
C GLU A 109 -15.77 1.79 -16.65
N PHE A 110 -14.76 1.71 -15.77
CA PHE A 110 -14.22 0.46 -15.26
C PHE A 110 -14.98 -0.07 -14.04
N GLY A 111 -16.03 0.62 -13.59
CA GLY A 111 -16.83 0.29 -12.42
C GLY A 111 -16.50 1.16 -11.21
N ARG A 112 -16.53 0.56 -10.02
CA ARG A 112 -16.30 1.23 -8.74
C ARG A 112 -14.90 0.92 -8.22
N VAL A 113 -14.10 1.95 -8.05
CA VAL A 113 -12.73 1.85 -7.55
C VAL A 113 -12.68 2.42 -6.13
N LEU A 114 -12.20 1.61 -5.19
CA LEU A 114 -11.90 1.99 -3.80
C LEU A 114 -10.41 1.89 -3.57
N THR A 115 -9.79 2.90 -2.96
CA THR A 115 -8.38 2.86 -2.55
C THR A 115 -8.23 3.16 -1.06
N LEU A 116 -7.45 2.33 -0.38
CA LEU A 116 -7.20 2.42 1.04
C LEU A 116 -5.68 2.50 1.32
N PRO A 117 -5.27 3.39 2.24
CA PRO A 117 -3.87 3.51 2.65
C PRO A 117 -3.47 2.37 3.60
N VAL A 118 -2.26 1.84 3.43
CA VAL A 118 -1.63 0.90 4.35
C VAL A 118 -0.56 1.63 5.15
N HIS A 119 -0.68 1.61 6.46
CA HIS A 119 0.27 2.25 7.37
C HIS A 119 1.18 1.22 8.04
N GLY A 120 2.35 1.68 8.49
CA GLY A 120 3.20 0.91 9.41
C GLY A 120 2.73 1.04 10.86
N GLU A 121 3.65 0.88 11.80
CA GLU A 121 3.36 0.96 13.24
C GLU A 121 2.78 2.32 13.67
N LYS A 122 3.16 3.41 12.98
CA LYS A 122 2.56 4.74 13.15
C LYS A 122 1.48 4.98 12.11
N ILE A 123 0.24 5.11 12.56
CA ILE A 123 -0.89 5.49 11.73
C ILE A 123 -0.89 7.02 11.61
N GLU A 124 -0.19 7.53 10.60
CA GLU A 124 -0.36 8.91 10.14
C GLU A 124 -1.08 8.83 8.80
N ALA A 125 -2.35 9.26 8.76
CA ALA A 125 -3.21 9.17 7.56
C ALA A 125 -2.60 9.81 6.30
N LEU A 126 -1.60 10.67 6.48
CA LEU A 126 -0.90 11.42 5.44
C LEU A 126 0.38 10.76 4.95
N ASP A 127 0.87 9.71 5.63
CA ASP A 127 2.14 9.07 5.31
C ASP A 127 2.02 7.52 5.27
N PRO A 128 1.14 6.98 4.39
CA PRO A 128 1.07 5.56 4.16
C PRO A 128 2.30 5.02 3.44
N ILE A 129 2.55 3.73 3.59
CA ILE A 129 3.66 3.04 2.95
C ILE A 129 3.23 2.50 1.58
N LEU A 130 2.00 1.99 1.50
CA LEU A 130 1.41 1.38 0.30
C LEU A 130 -0.06 1.79 0.16
N LEU A 131 -0.61 1.55 -1.04
CA LEU A 131 -2.03 1.68 -1.34
C LEU A 131 -2.59 0.32 -1.76
N VAL A 132 -3.79 0.01 -1.29
CA VAL A 132 -4.61 -1.12 -1.74
C VAL A 132 -5.78 -0.58 -2.53
N THR A 133 -5.85 -0.91 -3.81
CA THR A 133 -6.93 -0.50 -4.71
C THR A 133 -7.77 -1.72 -5.11
N LEU A 134 -9.06 -1.67 -4.84
CA LEU A 134 -10.04 -2.66 -5.31
C LEU A 134 -10.87 -2.05 -6.43
N ASN A 135 -11.15 -2.82 -7.47
CA ASN A 135 -12.10 -2.47 -8.51
C ASN A 135 -13.19 -3.53 -8.63
N GLY A 136 -14.44 -3.08 -8.61
CA GLY A 136 -15.62 -3.90 -8.80
C GLY A 136 -16.51 -3.36 -9.91
N THR A 137 -17.58 -4.09 -10.20
CA THR A 137 -18.57 -3.67 -11.19
C THR A 137 -19.26 -2.37 -10.77
N ALA A 138 -20.00 -1.75 -11.70
CA ALA A 138 -20.78 -0.54 -11.41
C ALA A 138 -21.81 -0.76 -10.28
N ASP A 139 -22.30 -1.99 -10.12
CA ASP A 139 -23.28 -2.38 -9.09
C ASP A 139 -22.63 -2.84 -7.77
N ALA A 140 -21.30 -3.00 -7.72
CA ALA A 140 -20.60 -3.49 -6.54
C ALA A 140 -20.84 -2.55 -5.35
N SER A 141 -21.26 -3.09 -4.19
CA SER A 141 -21.56 -2.21 -3.06
C SER A 141 -20.28 -1.59 -2.48
N TRP A 142 -20.32 -0.30 -2.16
CA TRP A 142 -19.20 0.39 -1.51
C TRP A 142 -18.82 -0.23 -0.18
N SER A 143 -19.81 -0.73 0.58
CA SER A 143 -19.60 -1.44 1.84
C SER A 143 -18.81 -2.74 1.64
N SER A 144 -19.12 -3.52 0.60
CA SER A 144 -18.40 -4.76 0.32
C SER A 144 -16.96 -4.50 -0.13
N LEU A 145 -16.76 -3.48 -0.99
CA LEU A 145 -15.41 -3.03 -1.36
C LEU A 145 -14.63 -2.61 -0.10
N GLN A 146 -15.25 -1.85 0.78
CA GLN A 146 -14.62 -1.37 2.01
C GLN A 146 -14.27 -2.51 2.97
N GLU A 147 -15.21 -3.42 3.24
CA GLU A 147 -14.99 -4.57 4.11
C GLU A 147 -13.80 -5.42 3.63
N LYS A 148 -13.79 -5.78 2.35
CA LYS A 148 -12.70 -6.57 1.74
C LYS A 148 -11.38 -5.82 1.74
N GLY A 149 -11.40 -4.53 1.39
CA GLY A 149 -10.21 -3.70 1.37
C GLY A 149 -9.61 -3.52 2.76
N CYS A 150 -10.43 -3.27 3.78
CA CYS A 150 -9.97 -3.16 5.16
C CYS A 150 -9.31 -4.46 5.65
N ALA A 151 -9.88 -5.62 5.36
CA ALA A 151 -9.28 -6.90 5.73
C ALA A 151 -7.87 -7.09 5.12
N VAL A 152 -7.67 -6.69 3.86
CA VAL A 152 -6.34 -6.69 3.22
C VAL A 152 -5.40 -5.71 3.92
N VAL A 153 -5.86 -4.47 4.15
CA VAL A 153 -5.05 -3.42 4.79
C VAL A 153 -4.64 -3.81 6.20
N GLU A 154 -5.53 -4.37 7.02
CA GLU A 154 -5.23 -4.83 8.38
C GLU A 154 -4.15 -5.92 8.38
N HIS A 155 -4.27 -6.89 7.48
CA HIS A 155 -3.28 -7.95 7.33
C HIS A 155 -1.91 -7.41 6.89
N LEU A 156 -1.89 -6.49 5.93
CA LEU A 156 -0.67 -5.85 5.46
C LEU A 156 -0.04 -4.98 6.53
N SER A 157 -0.82 -4.15 7.22
CA SER A 157 -0.32 -3.26 8.26
C SER A 157 0.33 -4.07 9.38
N SER A 158 -0.27 -5.19 9.78
CA SER A 158 0.33 -6.14 10.73
C SER A 158 1.64 -6.75 10.22
N SER A 159 1.68 -7.16 8.96
CA SER A 159 2.87 -7.77 8.33
C SER A 159 4.03 -6.78 8.16
N ILE A 160 3.71 -5.53 7.82
CA ILE A 160 4.68 -4.47 7.56
C ILE A 160 5.08 -3.74 8.84
N ALA A 161 4.31 -3.81 9.93
CA ALA A 161 4.64 -3.13 11.20
C ALA A 161 6.08 -3.39 11.68
N SER A 162 6.62 -4.59 11.42
CA SER A 162 8.00 -4.95 11.79
C SER A 162 9.11 -4.42 10.86
N ILE A 163 8.77 -3.93 9.65
CA ILE A 163 9.72 -3.51 8.60
C ILE A 163 9.41 -2.09 8.07
N GLY A 164 8.31 -1.48 8.50
CA GLY A 164 7.77 -0.25 7.90
C GLY A 164 8.74 0.92 7.92
N ASP A 165 9.53 1.06 8.99
CA ASP A 165 10.57 2.09 9.10
C ASP A 165 11.73 1.87 8.10
N GLU A 166 12.07 0.61 7.77
CA GLU A 166 13.10 0.30 6.76
C GLU A 166 12.60 0.63 5.35
N LEU A 167 11.32 0.35 5.06
CA LEU A 167 10.72 0.64 3.75
C LEU A 167 10.63 2.14 3.47
N LYS A 168 10.21 2.94 4.46
CA LYS A 168 10.17 4.42 4.34
C LYS A 168 11.55 5.00 4.04
N ASN A 169 12.59 4.50 4.71
CA ASN A 169 13.96 4.98 4.52
C ASN A 169 14.56 4.59 3.15
N SER A 170 14.14 3.47 2.57
CA SER A 170 14.64 2.99 1.28
C SER A 170 14.10 3.74 0.05
N GLN A 171 13.04 4.55 0.20
CA GLN A 171 12.47 5.37 -0.88
C GLN A 171 13.19 6.70 -1.11
N THR A 172 14.18 7.07 -0.29
CA THR A 172 15.05 8.22 -0.61
C THR A 172 16.13 7.81 -1.62
N PRO A 173 16.15 8.40 -2.84
CA PRO A 173 17.21 8.09 -3.79
C PRO A 173 18.57 8.50 -3.20
N PRO A 174 19.63 7.70 -3.40
CA PRO A 174 20.96 8.06 -2.91
C PRO A 174 21.36 9.40 -3.54
N ILE A 175 21.64 10.40 -2.69
CA ILE A 175 22.22 11.67 -3.10
C ILE A 175 23.53 11.37 -3.83
N MET A 176 23.50 11.44 -5.16
CA MET A 176 24.70 11.37 -5.99
C MET A 176 25.59 12.57 -5.64
N LYS A 177 26.60 12.33 -4.80
CA LYS A 177 27.68 13.29 -4.58
C LYS A 177 28.48 13.41 -5.88
N TYR A 178 28.14 14.40 -6.70
CA TYR A 178 28.98 14.79 -7.82
C TYR A 178 30.35 15.22 -7.29
N THR A 179 31.33 14.33 -7.41
CA THR A 179 32.72 14.67 -7.15
C THR A 179 33.21 15.43 -8.38
N GLN A 180 33.24 16.76 -8.31
CA GLN A 180 33.82 17.57 -9.37
C GLN A 180 35.30 17.19 -9.54
N PRO A 181 35.76 16.87 -10.77
CA PRO A 181 37.18 16.75 -11.02
C PRO A 181 37.82 18.15 -10.97
N ARG A 182 38.78 18.34 -10.06
CA ARG A 182 39.64 19.52 -10.06
C ARG A 182 40.50 19.48 -11.32
N GLY A 183 40.14 20.31 -12.30
CA GLY A 183 41.00 20.61 -13.45
C GLY A 183 42.28 21.29 -12.99
N ARG A 184 43.41 20.80 -13.50
CA ARG A 184 44.73 21.44 -13.41
C ARG A 184 44.87 22.52 -14.47
#